data_AF-A0A1Q7SER3-F1
#
_entry.id   AF-A0A1Q7SER3-F1
#
_cell.length_a   1.000
_cell.length_b   1.000
_cell.length_c   1.000
_cell.angle_alpha   90.00
_cell.angle_beta   90.00
_cell.angle_gamma   90.00
#
_symmetry.space_group_name_H-M   'P 1'
#
loop_
_entity.id
_entity.type
_entity.pdbx_description
1 polymer ?
#
loop_
_entity_poly.entity_id
_entity_poly.type
_entity_poly.pdbx_seq_one_letter_code
_entity_poly.pdbx_strand_id
1 'polypeptide(L)'
;MNCGQGPVEVSPAPFIETGTGWFVDGRGFLITNAHVVDPAHRLPPWVTHELKKKAIEQACVEPALRARGLIRGQRPEVEEQIRRQASDVGLATAKVAPVPKITVMLSNGTKLTAEVRKFSPPLLLDNDNRPLPDSGRDLALLRVRDGVYPAITLAKRDSQIGDPVHILGFPGVVLSHELLNKSAALEASVTNGAVSGFKQDQIGQGVIQSDAPAAHGNSGGPAVTDDATVVGVMTFISLSSSGSEVQGFNFLIPAKDVAKFLEGTEVTKPGESAFNPVWGAGIEALLDGHYSSAVAKFQEANKLLPGLTDVKRLLTEAEDKVKNPPPRPFPWAWATLGVTLLSLGAYGGMWGRRWWKNRFRVQPTQVIALIERGLNPVMLDVRTKTDYETSPLKLPGAVRLDPESAETANLNLEPAQLIVAYCTSPEEATSARVGNVLRARGFKNVRILKGGLGGWTNARLPVEAKSSLPSIGLEIYKNLSLGDIERRRFRAGEVIFREGDDPRGEAYVIHAGTVEIKRRLDGAERTLNRLGEGQLFGHMALFRKGPRSASAIAGSDTELLVIRDERLEWLMRNRPQLTIEVLKELSNLVVATDKERAEAGSVR
;
A
#
# COMPACT_ATOMS: atom_id res chain seq x y z
N MET A 1 43.05 29.19 70.27
CA MET A 1 43.01 28.11 69.26
C MET A 1 44.29 28.21 68.45
N ASN A 2 45.07 27.13 68.29
CA ASN A 2 46.30 27.16 67.49
C ASN A 2 45.93 26.78 66.05
N CYS A 3 45.60 27.78 65.21
CA CYS A 3 45.37 27.57 63.78
C CYS A 3 46.69 27.35 62.99
N GLY A 4 47.80 27.06 63.67
CA GLY A 4 49.16 27.13 63.14
C GLY A 4 49.91 28.37 63.66
N GLN A 5 51.24 28.33 63.63
CA GLN A 5 52.07 29.51 63.87
C GLN A 5 52.32 30.25 62.56
N GLY A 6 51.98 31.54 62.51
CA GLY A 6 52.19 32.41 61.34
C GLY A 6 51.04 32.40 60.33
N PRO A 7 51.18 33.14 59.22
CA PRO A 7 50.18 33.16 58.15
C PRO A 7 50.05 31.77 57.50
N VAL A 8 48.82 31.26 57.41
CA VAL A 8 48.50 29.99 56.76
C VAL A 8 47.77 30.28 55.45
N GLU A 9 48.37 29.86 54.34
CA GLU A 9 47.75 29.96 53.01
C GLU A 9 46.89 28.72 52.75
N VAL A 10 45.64 28.93 52.37
CA VAL A 10 44.66 27.86 52.09
C VAL A 10 43.93 28.13 50.78
N SER A 11 43.56 27.05 50.09
CA SER A 11 42.78 27.10 48.85
C SER A 11 41.44 26.39 49.06
N PRO A 12 40.42 27.08 49.61
CA PRO A 12 39.12 26.48 49.85
C PRO A 12 38.44 26.07 48.53
N ALA A 13 37.49 25.14 48.60
CA ALA A 13 36.70 24.73 47.44
C ALA A 13 36.08 25.96 46.75
N PRO A 14 36.25 26.13 45.43
CA PRO A 14 35.87 27.34 44.73
C PRO A 14 34.36 27.54 44.75
N PHE A 15 33.94 28.79 44.68
CA PHE A 15 32.57 29.13 44.29
C PHE A 15 32.46 28.94 42.77
N ILE A 16 31.46 28.17 42.33
CA ILE A 16 31.23 27.88 40.91
C ILE A 16 29.82 28.37 40.57
N GLU A 17 29.75 29.19 39.54
CA GLU A 17 28.50 29.53 38.86
C GLU A 17 28.54 28.94 37.45
N THR A 18 27.38 28.55 36.95
CA THR A 18 27.23 27.93 35.64
C THR A 18 26.12 28.59 34.87
N GLY A 19 26.33 28.78 33.58
CA GLY A 19 25.30 29.24 32.67
C GLY A 19 25.60 28.73 31.26
N THR A 20 24.81 29.22 30.32
CA THR A 20 24.92 28.89 28.91
C THR A 20 25.50 30.09 28.15
N GLY A 21 26.21 29.83 27.07
CA GLY A 21 26.56 30.84 26.08
C GLY A 21 26.64 30.23 24.70
N TRP A 22 26.73 31.07 23.68
CA TRP A 22 26.95 30.63 22.31
C TRP A 22 27.95 31.55 21.61
N PHE A 23 28.63 31.00 20.61
CA PHE A 23 29.51 31.77 19.77
C PHE A 23 28.71 32.68 18.85
N VAL A 24 28.92 33.98 18.99
CA VAL A 24 28.38 34.99 18.10
C VAL A 24 29.31 35.22 16.90
N ASP A 25 30.57 34.81 17.01
CA ASP A 25 31.58 34.90 15.95
C ASP A 25 32.52 33.69 16.03
N GLY A 26 32.73 33.03 14.89
CA GLY A 26 33.50 31.80 14.78
C GLY A 26 34.99 31.97 15.05
N ARG A 27 35.49 33.20 15.14
CA ARG A 27 36.85 33.49 15.63
C ARG A 27 37.00 33.19 17.12
N GLY A 28 35.91 32.98 17.86
CA GLY A 28 35.86 32.60 19.28
C GLY A 28 35.33 33.69 20.21
N PHE A 29 34.38 34.50 19.73
CA PHE A 29 33.64 35.42 20.58
C PHE A 29 32.27 34.83 20.89
N LEU A 30 31.86 34.92 22.14
CA LEU A 30 30.64 34.31 22.63
C LEU A 30 29.87 35.26 23.54
N ILE A 31 28.55 35.17 23.47
CA ILE A 31 27.65 35.92 24.33
C ILE A 31 27.12 34.99 25.42
N THR A 32 26.99 35.53 26.62
CA THR A 32 26.26 34.97 27.75
C THR A 32 25.68 36.13 28.58
N ASN A 33 24.95 35.84 29.64
CA ASN A 33 24.51 36.89 30.56
C ASN A 33 25.66 37.41 31.42
N ALA A 34 25.55 38.66 31.84
CA ALA A 34 26.53 39.26 32.73
C ALA A 34 26.50 38.62 34.11
N HIS A 35 25.32 38.29 34.66
CA HIS A 35 25.22 37.65 35.98
C HIS A 35 25.98 36.32 36.05
N VAL A 36 25.96 35.51 34.98
CA VAL A 36 26.68 34.22 34.89
C VAL A 36 28.18 34.37 35.12
N VAL A 37 28.74 35.53 34.75
CA VAL A 37 30.17 35.84 34.89
C VAL A 37 30.45 36.99 35.87
N ASP A 38 29.42 37.51 36.55
CA ASP A 38 29.55 38.62 37.50
C ASP A 38 30.51 38.25 38.63
N PRO A 39 30.51 37.03 39.21
CA PRO A 39 31.50 36.66 40.23
C PRO A 39 32.94 36.70 39.74
N ALA A 40 33.20 36.59 38.43
CA ALA A 40 34.54 36.74 37.89
C ALA A 40 34.94 38.22 37.70
N HIS A 41 33.96 39.13 37.65
CA HIS A 41 34.16 40.57 37.50
C HIS A 41 34.10 41.32 38.83
N ARG A 42 33.03 41.08 39.60
CA ARG A 42 32.75 41.60 40.93
C ARG A 42 32.29 40.46 41.82
N LEU A 43 33.12 40.08 42.80
CA LEU A 43 32.72 39.11 43.80
C LEU A 43 31.65 39.69 44.74
N PRO A 44 30.48 39.06 44.86
CA PRO A 44 29.51 39.47 45.84
C PRO A 44 30.11 39.38 47.26
N PRO A 45 29.78 40.32 48.16
CA PRO A 45 30.30 40.31 49.54
C PRO A 45 30.03 38.98 50.27
N TRP A 46 28.87 38.36 50.01
CA TRP A 46 28.49 37.07 50.60
C TRP A 46 29.40 35.92 50.12
N VAL A 47 29.87 35.92 48.86
CA VAL A 47 30.81 34.91 48.36
C VAL A 47 32.15 35.05 49.06
N THR A 48 32.62 36.28 49.25
CA THR A 48 33.86 36.55 50.00
C THR A 48 33.74 36.07 51.45
N HIS A 49 32.58 36.29 52.08
CA HIS A 49 32.29 35.78 53.42
C HIS A 49 32.32 34.24 53.47
N GLU A 50 31.67 33.56 52.52
CA GLU A 50 31.68 32.10 52.45
C GLU A 50 33.07 31.52 52.17
N LEU A 51 33.85 32.13 51.28
CA LEU A 51 35.23 31.71 51.03
C LEU A 51 36.10 31.89 52.27
N LYS A 52 35.93 32.98 53.02
CA LYS A 52 36.61 33.17 54.32
C LYS A 52 36.22 32.10 55.33
N LYS A 53 34.93 31.79 55.45
CA LYS A 53 34.43 30.74 56.34
C LYS A 53 35.03 29.38 56.00
N LYS A 54 35.05 29.00 54.72
CA LYS A 54 35.68 27.75 54.25
C LYS A 54 37.19 27.74 54.49
N ALA A 55 37.88 28.86 54.24
CA ALA A 55 39.30 29.01 54.51
C ALA A 55 39.62 28.81 56.00
N ILE A 56 38.82 29.39 56.89
CA ILE A 56 38.94 29.23 58.35
C ILE A 56 38.66 27.79 58.76
N GLU A 57 37.65 27.14 58.17
CA GLU A 57 37.35 25.73 58.46
C GLU A 57 38.54 24.84 58.13
N GLN A 58 39.17 25.04 56.96
CA GLN A 58 40.36 24.30 56.53
C GLN A 58 41.61 24.63 57.38
N ALA A 59 41.84 25.89 57.69
CA ALA A 59 43.04 26.34 58.41
C ALA A 59 42.98 26.07 59.93
N CYS A 60 41.79 26.18 60.54
CA CYS A 60 41.63 26.14 61.99
C CYS A 60 40.86 24.92 62.50
N VAL A 61 39.75 24.54 61.85
CA VAL A 61 38.84 23.50 62.38
C VAL A 61 39.40 22.11 62.16
N GLU A 62 39.88 21.80 60.94
CA GLU A 62 40.46 20.48 60.67
C GLU A 62 41.69 20.16 61.53
N PRO A 63 42.68 21.07 61.71
CA PRO A 63 43.81 20.80 62.59
C PRO A 63 43.40 20.70 64.06
N ALA A 64 42.42 21.50 64.50
CA ALA A 64 41.92 21.45 65.87
C ALA A 64 41.14 20.18 66.21
N LEU A 65 40.47 19.56 65.22
CA LEU A 65 39.86 18.23 65.34
C LEU A 65 40.94 17.14 65.38
N ARG A 66 41.91 17.19 64.45
CA ARG A 66 43.04 16.25 64.40
C ARG A 66 43.86 16.26 65.68
N ALA A 67 44.15 17.43 66.25
CA ALA A 67 44.87 17.57 67.52
C ALA A 67 44.13 16.93 68.71
N ARG A 68 42.82 16.72 68.59
CA ARG A 68 41.96 16.05 69.58
C ARG A 68 41.70 14.57 69.24
N GLY A 69 42.35 14.04 68.21
CA GLY A 69 42.11 12.67 67.73
C GLY A 69 40.72 12.45 67.14
N LEU A 70 40.02 13.52 66.75
CA LEU A 70 38.67 13.46 66.19
C LEU A 70 38.70 13.54 64.67
N ILE A 71 37.84 12.76 64.02
CA ILE A 71 37.51 12.91 62.60
C ILE A 71 36.21 13.71 62.42
N ARG A 72 36.02 14.30 61.25
CA ARG A 72 34.84 15.12 60.93
C ARG A 72 33.55 14.32 61.12
N GLY A 73 32.54 14.92 61.73
CA GLY A 73 31.24 14.29 62.01
C GLY A 73 31.22 13.27 63.15
N GLN A 74 32.37 12.91 63.73
CA GLN A 74 32.43 11.97 64.87
C GLN A 74 31.79 12.54 66.14
N ARG A 75 31.91 13.86 66.35
CA ARG A 75 31.33 14.62 67.47
C ARG A 75 30.81 15.98 66.98
N PRO A 76 29.60 16.05 66.41
CA PRO A 76 29.06 17.27 65.79
C PRO A 76 29.03 18.49 66.72
N GLU A 77 28.62 18.31 67.98
CA GLU A 77 28.62 19.39 68.98
C GLU A 77 30.02 19.97 69.28
N VAL A 78 31.05 19.13 69.33
CA VAL A 78 32.43 19.58 69.56
C VAL A 78 32.98 20.27 68.32
N GLU A 79 32.68 19.73 67.14
CA GLU A 79 33.05 20.32 65.85
C GLU A 79 32.41 21.69 65.65
N GLU A 80 31.13 21.85 65.97
CA GLU A 80 30.41 23.13 65.89
C GLU A 80 30.96 24.14 66.90
N GLN A 81 31.30 23.71 68.12
CA GLN A 81 31.94 24.59 69.11
C GLN A 81 33.31 25.10 68.62
N ILE A 82 34.13 24.21 68.03
CA ILE A 82 35.42 24.57 67.42
C ILE A 82 35.18 25.50 66.23
N ARG A 83 34.19 25.22 65.38
CA ARG A 83 33.86 26.04 64.20
C ARG A 83 33.46 27.46 64.59
N ARG A 84 32.62 27.63 65.62
CA ARG A 84 32.23 28.94 66.15
C ARG A 84 33.44 29.70 66.67
N GLN A 85 34.21 29.08 67.57
CA GLN A 85 35.40 29.70 68.13
C GLN A 85 36.46 30.05 67.06
N ALA A 86 36.57 29.24 66.00
CA ALA A 86 37.49 29.49 64.88
C ALA A 86 36.98 30.67 64.03
N SER A 87 35.67 30.73 63.80
CA SER A 87 35.03 31.82 63.05
C SER A 87 35.14 33.15 63.78
N ASP A 88 34.93 33.18 65.10
CA ASP A 88 35.02 34.39 65.92
C ASP A 88 36.42 35.04 65.87
N VAL A 89 37.48 34.22 65.82
CA VAL A 89 38.87 34.69 65.76
C VAL A 89 39.32 34.94 64.32
N GLY A 90 38.90 34.08 63.39
CA GLY A 90 39.39 34.03 62.02
C GLY A 90 38.69 34.99 61.07
N LEU A 91 37.37 35.23 61.19
CA LEU A 91 36.61 36.00 60.18
C LEU A 91 37.06 37.46 60.08
N ALA A 92 37.44 38.07 61.20
CA ALA A 92 37.93 39.44 61.26
C ALA A 92 39.36 39.59 60.71
N THR A 93 40.17 38.53 60.76
CA THR A 93 41.62 38.57 60.44
C THR A 93 41.97 37.90 59.10
N ALA A 94 41.10 37.03 58.58
CA ALA A 94 41.31 36.31 57.33
C ALA A 94 41.30 37.24 56.11
N LYS A 95 42.38 37.14 55.31
CA LYS A 95 42.48 37.77 53.99
C LYS A 95 42.29 36.70 52.94
N VAL A 96 41.36 36.93 52.01
CA VAL A 96 41.12 36.05 50.86
C VAL A 96 41.47 36.84 49.61
N ALA A 97 42.38 36.30 48.80
CA ALA A 97 42.72 36.82 47.49
C ALA A 97 42.05 35.91 46.44
N PRO A 98 40.91 36.32 45.87
CA PRO A 98 40.20 35.51 44.89
C PRO A 98 40.93 35.53 43.54
N VAL A 99 41.00 34.37 42.88
CA VAL A 99 41.53 34.24 41.52
C VAL A 99 40.37 33.83 40.59
N PRO A 100 39.73 34.79 39.91
CA PRO A 100 38.59 34.47 39.05
C PRO A 100 39.08 33.71 37.82
N LYS A 101 38.32 32.68 37.43
CA LYS A 101 38.58 31.92 36.20
C LYS A 101 37.26 31.62 35.50
N ILE A 102 37.14 32.08 34.26
CA ILE A 102 36.01 31.73 33.40
C ILE A 102 36.46 30.58 32.49
N THR A 103 35.70 29.49 32.52
CA THR A 103 35.95 28.32 31.68
C THR A 103 34.73 28.04 30.82
N VAL A 104 34.91 28.02 29.51
CA VAL A 104 33.89 27.64 28.54
C VAL A 104 34.04 26.15 28.27
N MET A 105 32.98 25.39 28.49
CA MET A 105 32.95 23.96 28.22
C MET A 105 32.17 23.71 26.93
N LEU A 106 32.84 23.08 25.95
CA LEU A 106 32.20 22.69 24.70
C LEU A 106 31.54 21.32 24.84
N SER A 107 30.63 20.99 23.91
CA SER A 107 29.92 19.71 23.91
C SER A 107 30.82 18.48 23.70
N ASN A 108 32.00 18.67 23.11
CA ASN A 108 33.03 17.63 23.01
C ASN A 108 33.84 17.43 24.32
N GLY A 109 33.53 18.16 25.39
CA GLY A 109 34.24 18.13 26.67
C GLY A 109 35.48 19.02 26.76
N THR A 110 35.82 19.74 25.69
CA THR A 110 36.96 20.68 25.69
C THR A 110 36.68 21.84 26.63
N LYS A 111 37.68 22.18 27.46
CA LYS A 111 37.63 23.30 28.39
C LYS A 111 38.52 24.42 27.89
N LEU A 112 37.93 25.57 27.61
CA LEU A 112 38.62 26.76 27.10
C LEU A 112 38.63 27.83 28.18
N THR A 113 39.77 28.50 28.36
CA THR A 113 39.83 29.67 29.25
C THR A 113 39.29 30.88 28.49
N ALA A 114 38.41 31.65 29.14
CA ALA A 114 37.78 32.81 28.53
C ALA A 114 38.10 34.10 29.29
N GLU A 115 38.15 35.21 28.55
CA GLU A 115 38.32 36.57 29.08
C GLU A 115 37.05 37.38 28.78
N VAL A 116 36.61 38.23 29.72
CA VAL A 116 35.53 39.19 29.47
C VAL A 116 36.06 40.33 28.61
N ARG A 117 35.44 40.57 27.44
CA ARG A 117 35.79 41.66 26.51
C ARG A 117 34.88 42.86 26.62
N LYS A 118 33.60 42.63 26.91
CA LYS A 118 32.62 43.68 27.16
C LYS A 118 31.63 43.18 28.20
N PHE A 119 31.20 44.06 29.08
CA PHE A 119 30.35 43.72 30.21
C PHE A 119 29.27 44.79 30.37
N SER A 120 28.03 44.34 30.53
CA SER A 120 26.88 45.17 30.81
C SER A 120 26.18 44.58 32.04
N PRO A 121 26.27 45.23 33.22
CA PRO A 121 25.83 44.63 34.49
C PRO A 121 24.38 44.13 34.47
N PRO A 122 24.03 43.12 35.28
CA PRO A 122 22.65 42.71 35.44
C PRO A 122 21.81 43.80 36.11
N LEU A 123 20.49 43.73 35.93
CA LEU A 123 19.56 44.52 36.72
C LEU A 123 19.51 43.94 38.14
N LEU A 124 20.07 44.68 39.10
CA LEU A 124 20.04 44.34 40.51
C LEU A 124 19.21 45.36 41.26
N LEU A 125 18.49 44.91 42.28
CA LEU A 125 17.68 45.77 43.14
C LEU A 125 18.34 45.91 44.51
N ASP A 126 18.23 47.09 45.11
CA ASP A 126 18.56 47.30 46.51
C ASP A 126 17.48 46.72 47.45
N ASN A 127 17.70 46.85 48.76
CA ASN A 127 16.76 46.37 49.78
C ASN A 127 15.40 47.08 49.75
N ASP A 128 15.31 48.24 49.07
CA ASP A 128 14.08 49.00 48.88
C ASP A 128 13.43 48.71 47.51
N ASN A 129 13.85 47.63 46.83
CA ASN A 129 13.40 47.20 45.52
C ASN A 129 13.64 48.24 44.40
N ARG A 130 14.67 49.09 44.54
CA ARG A 130 15.05 50.08 43.51
C ARG A 130 16.23 49.57 42.70
N PRO A 131 16.27 49.80 41.38
CA PRO A 131 17.43 49.45 40.55
C PRO A 131 18.72 50.11 41.02
N LEU A 132 19.81 49.34 41.07
CA LEU A 132 21.14 49.90 41.32
C LEU A 132 21.56 50.84 40.19
N PRO A 133 22.31 51.93 40.46
CA PRO A 133 22.69 52.91 39.43
C PRO A 133 23.50 52.37 38.25
N ASP A 134 24.25 51.28 38.46
CA ASP A 134 25.07 50.61 37.45
C ASP A 134 24.31 49.51 36.68
N SER A 135 23.01 49.31 36.95
CA SER A 135 22.19 48.30 36.30
C SER A 135 22.18 48.48 34.78
N GLY A 136 22.44 47.38 34.07
CA GLY A 136 22.54 47.37 32.62
C GLY A 136 21.67 46.28 32.00
N ARG A 137 22.09 45.84 30.82
CA ARG A 137 21.40 44.88 29.96
C ARG A 137 21.61 43.41 30.27
N ASP A 138 22.38 43.07 31.30
CA ASP A 138 22.74 41.69 31.63
C ASP A 138 23.41 40.91 30.47
N LEU A 139 24.40 41.51 29.81
CA LEU A 139 25.14 40.90 28.69
C LEU A 139 26.63 40.92 28.95
N ALA A 140 27.30 39.81 28.65
CA ALA A 140 28.75 39.70 28.62
C ALA A 140 29.21 39.13 27.29
N LEU A 141 30.22 39.79 26.70
CA LEU A 141 30.97 39.28 25.56
C LEU A 141 32.25 38.64 26.09
N LEU A 142 32.42 37.34 25.87
CA LEU A 142 33.65 36.64 26.22
C LEU A 142 34.48 36.33 24.98
N ARG A 143 35.80 36.20 25.19
CA ARG A 143 36.77 35.76 24.19
C ARG A 143 37.46 34.49 24.68
N VAL A 144 37.41 33.43 23.87
CA VAL A 144 38.31 32.27 23.99
C VAL A 144 39.39 32.38 22.91
N ARG A 145 40.61 31.93 23.20
CA ARG A 145 41.72 31.94 22.23
C ARG A 145 41.71 30.67 21.41
N ASP A 146 42.24 30.79 20.18
CA ASP A 146 42.54 29.71 19.24
C ASP A 146 41.32 28.87 18.79
N GLY A 147 41.35 28.35 17.57
CA GLY A 147 40.29 27.48 17.01
C GLY A 147 39.27 28.17 16.11
N VAL A 148 38.39 27.34 15.53
CA VAL A 148 37.31 27.75 14.62
C VAL A 148 36.01 27.20 15.17
N TYR A 149 35.08 28.10 15.51
CA TYR A 149 33.87 27.74 16.24
C TYR A 149 32.62 27.91 15.36
N PRO A 150 31.59 27.06 15.50
CA PRO A 150 30.28 27.32 14.90
C PRO A 150 29.73 28.62 15.47
N ALA A 151 29.09 29.46 14.67
CA ALA A 151 28.50 30.72 15.14
C ALA A 151 27.06 30.87 14.67
N ILE A 152 26.21 31.53 15.46
CA ILE A 152 24.80 31.72 15.11
C ILE A 152 24.55 33.20 14.79
N THR A 153 23.87 33.44 13.66
CA THR A 153 23.52 34.78 13.20
C THR A 153 22.39 35.38 14.04
N LEU A 154 22.45 36.69 14.29
CA LEU A 154 21.36 37.41 14.94
C LEU A 154 20.21 37.68 13.97
N ALA A 155 18.97 37.56 14.45
CA ALA A 155 17.79 37.91 13.68
C ALA A 155 17.81 39.41 13.34
N LYS A 156 17.48 39.75 12.08
CA LYS A 156 17.39 41.13 11.60
C LYS A 156 16.01 41.75 11.81
N ARG A 157 14.98 40.91 11.91
CA ARG A 157 13.60 41.33 12.15
C ARG A 157 13.32 41.35 13.64
N ASP A 158 12.44 42.25 14.08
CA ASP A 158 11.85 42.16 15.40
C ASP A 158 10.94 40.92 15.49
N SER A 159 10.90 40.32 16.68
CA SER A 159 9.99 39.21 16.98
C SER A 159 8.54 39.69 17.08
N GLN A 160 7.60 38.78 16.84
CA GLN A 160 6.15 38.97 16.95
C GLN A 160 5.56 37.92 17.88
N ILE A 161 4.42 38.23 18.50
CA ILE A 161 3.68 37.25 19.31
C ILE A 161 3.29 36.07 18.43
N GLY A 162 3.57 34.85 18.91
CA GLY A 162 3.35 33.60 18.18
C GLY A 162 4.54 33.14 17.35
N ASP A 163 5.61 33.93 17.22
CA ASP A 163 6.86 33.43 16.60
C ASP A 163 7.37 32.21 17.37
N PRO A 164 7.75 31.11 16.70
CA PRO A 164 8.34 29.95 17.35
C PRO A 164 9.69 30.30 17.96
N VAL A 165 9.97 29.77 19.15
CA VAL A 165 11.22 29.98 19.87
C VAL A 165 11.75 28.66 20.42
N HIS A 166 13.03 28.41 20.15
CA HIS A 166 13.79 27.29 20.67
C HIS A 166 14.93 27.83 21.55
N ILE A 167 14.88 27.58 22.85
CA ILE A 167 15.96 27.97 23.77
C ILE A 167 16.96 26.83 23.82
N LEU A 168 18.21 27.14 23.50
CA LEU A 168 19.32 26.20 23.57
C LEU A 168 20.11 26.47 24.85
N GLY A 169 20.32 25.46 25.69
CA GLY A 169 21.20 25.61 26.84
C GLY A 169 21.45 24.37 27.67
N PHE A 170 22.18 24.55 28.77
CA PHE A 170 22.61 23.50 29.69
C PHE A 170 21.89 23.68 31.02
N PRO A 171 20.64 23.20 31.15
CA PRO A 171 19.88 23.36 32.38
C PRO A 171 20.60 22.66 33.54
N GLY A 172 20.76 23.35 34.66
CA GLY A 172 21.53 22.88 35.82
C GLY A 172 21.01 21.56 36.41
N VAL A 173 19.71 21.27 36.21
CA VAL A 173 19.10 20.00 36.63
C VAL A 173 19.73 18.77 35.97
N VAL A 174 20.29 18.90 34.75
CA VAL A 174 20.99 17.81 34.06
C VAL A 174 22.34 17.51 34.73
N LEU A 175 22.97 18.51 35.34
CA LEU A 175 24.25 18.35 36.06
C LEU A 175 24.09 17.58 37.38
N SER A 176 22.89 17.60 37.97
CA SER A 176 22.60 17.01 39.28
C SER A 176 21.68 15.78 39.23
N HIS A 177 21.24 15.33 38.05
CA HIS A 177 20.28 14.23 37.94
C HIS A 177 20.93 12.86 38.14
N GLU A 178 20.43 12.08 39.11
CA GLU A 178 21.05 10.82 39.55
C GLU A 178 21.07 9.71 38.49
N LEU A 179 20.12 9.73 37.54
CA LEU A 179 19.97 8.69 36.51
C LEU A 179 20.67 9.00 35.19
N LEU A 180 21.24 10.20 35.00
CA LEU A 180 21.87 10.58 33.74
C LEU A 180 23.37 10.28 33.75
N ASN A 181 23.89 9.86 32.60
CA ASN A 181 25.34 9.72 32.43
C ASN A 181 26.00 11.10 32.51
N LYS A 182 27.20 11.18 33.11
CA LYS A 182 27.99 12.41 33.22
C LYS A 182 28.30 13.06 31.86
N SER A 183 28.24 12.33 30.75
CA SER A 183 28.35 12.89 29.40
C SER A 183 27.14 13.73 28.98
N ALA A 184 25.95 13.46 29.52
CA ALA A 184 24.73 14.21 29.21
C ALA A 184 24.81 15.67 29.69
N ALA A 185 25.63 15.94 30.71
CA ALA A 185 25.96 17.30 31.16
C ALA A 185 26.65 18.18 30.11
N LEU A 186 27.18 17.57 29.04
CA LEU A 186 27.87 18.24 27.95
C LEU A 186 27.01 18.34 26.69
N GLU A 187 25.76 17.85 26.72
CA GLU A 187 24.82 17.99 25.62
C GLU A 187 23.80 19.10 25.93
N ALA A 188 23.62 20.00 24.98
CA ALA A 188 22.65 21.08 25.12
C ALA A 188 21.23 20.50 25.04
N SER A 189 20.36 20.97 25.92
CA SER A 189 18.93 20.75 25.84
C SER A 189 18.29 21.83 24.97
N VAL A 190 17.22 21.44 24.28
CA VAL A 190 16.40 22.35 23.48
C VAL A 190 15.01 22.39 24.10
N THR A 191 14.54 23.56 24.51
CA THR A 191 13.15 23.76 24.94
C THR A 191 12.40 24.60 23.91
N ASN A 192 11.19 24.16 23.60
CA ASN A 192 10.38 24.74 22.53
C ASN A 192 9.20 25.51 23.13
N GLY A 193 8.86 26.62 22.50
CA GLY A 193 7.67 27.42 22.78
C GLY A 193 7.52 28.51 21.72
N ALA A 194 6.94 29.63 22.11
CA ALA A 194 6.72 30.78 21.28
C ALA A 194 6.98 32.08 22.05
N VAL A 195 7.03 33.18 21.30
CA VAL A 195 6.92 34.51 21.89
C VAL A 195 5.49 34.73 22.36
N SER A 196 5.31 34.87 23.67
CA SER A 196 4.00 35.01 24.31
C SER A 196 3.65 36.48 24.63
N GLY A 197 4.62 37.40 24.51
CA GLY A 197 4.38 38.82 24.72
C GLY A 197 5.66 39.65 24.79
N PHE A 198 5.48 40.94 25.04
CA PHE A 198 6.57 41.89 25.29
C PHE A 198 6.31 42.59 26.64
N LYS A 199 7.37 42.83 27.40
CA LYS A 199 7.34 43.53 28.70
C LYS A 199 8.51 44.50 28.78
N GLN A 200 8.56 45.27 29.87
CA GLN A 200 9.70 46.11 30.22
C GLN A 200 10.19 45.73 31.61
N ASP A 201 11.50 45.80 31.81
CA ASP A 201 12.10 45.68 33.14
C ASP A 201 11.98 46.98 33.95
N GLN A 202 12.46 46.99 35.20
CA GLN A 202 12.34 48.15 36.09
C GLN A 202 13.17 49.37 35.66
N ILE A 203 14.10 49.20 34.73
CA ILE A 203 14.89 50.30 34.13
C ILE A 203 14.37 50.70 32.75
N GLY A 204 13.15 50.26 32.40
CA GLY A 204 12.41 50.67 31.20
C GLY A 204 12.87 50.03 29.91
N GLN A 205 13.69 48.99 29.98
CA GLN A 205 14.23 48.35 28.79
C GLN A 205 13.33 47.16 28.36
N GLY A 206 13.10 47.00 27.06
CA GLY A 206 12.14 46.01 26.52
C GLY A 206 12.65 44.57 26.56
N VAL A 207 11.82 43.63 27.02
CA VAL A 207 12.14 42.19 27.06
C VAL A 207 11.08 41.38 26.32
N ILE A 208 11.50 40.28 25.70
CA ILE A 208 10.60 39.33 25.03
C ILE A 208 10.16 38.30 26.06
N GLN A 209 8.86 38.13 26.25
CA GLN A 209 8.30 37.08 27.06
C GLN A 209 8.13 35.82 26.20
N SER A 210 8.55 34.66 26.71
CA SER A 210 8.37 33.36 26.06
C SER A 210 7.73 32.36 27.02
N ASP A 211 6.89 31.49 26.46
CA ASP A 211 6.33 30.34 27.16
C ASP A 211 7.19 29.07 27.06
N ALA A 212 8.30 29.14 26.32
CA ALA A 212 9.25 28.04 26.21
C ALA A 212 9.83 27.73 27.61
N PRO A 213 9.80 26.46 28.06
CA PRO A 213 10.30 26.09 29.38
C PRO A 213 11.75 26.50 29.61
N ALA A 214 12.05 27.01 30.80
CA ALA A 214 13.40 27.40 31.18
C ALA A 214 13.59 27.19 32.68
N ALA A 215 14.81 26.83 33.05
CA ALA A 215 15.25 26.61 34.42
C ALA A 215 16.62 27.24 34.64
N HIS A 216 17.06 27.30 35.90
CA HIS A 216 18.42 27.71 36.22
C HIS A 216 19.47 26.95 35.38
N GLY A 217 20.49 27.66 34.87
CA GLY A 217 21.51 27.13 33.95
C GLY A 217 21.27 27.47 32.46
N ASN A 218 20.02 27.76 32.05
CA ASN A 218 19.73 28.23 30.69
C ASN A 218 20.11 29.70 30.45
N SER A 219 20.34 30.47 31.51
CA SER A 219 20.76 31.87 31.44
C SER A 219 21.97 32.03 30.52
N GLY A 220 21.87 32.95 29.58
CA GLY A 220 22.87 33.27 28.56
C GLY A 220 22.75 32.41 27.30
N GLY A 221 21.85 31.43 27.28
CA GLY A 221 21.56 30.61 26.11
C GLY A 221 20.82 31.36 25.00
N PRO A 222 21.11 31.09 23.73
CA PRO A 222 20.41 31.70 22.62
C PRO A 222 19.00 31.12 22.48
N ALA A 223 18.04 32.00 22.26
CA ALA A 223 16.71 31.67 21.79
C ALA A 223 16.69 31.85 20.26
N VAL A 224 16.41 30.79 19.52
CA VAL A 224 16.44 30.77 18.04
C VAL A 224 15.10 30.45 17.43
N THR A 225 14.88 30.90 16.19
CA THR A 225 13.72 30.56 15.35
C THR A 225 14.02 29.35 14.45
N ASP A 226 13.01 28.85 13.72
CA ASP A 226 13.13 27.74 12.77
C ASP A 226 14.17 27.97 11.66
N ASP A 227 14.50 29.22 11.35
CA ASP A 227 15.54 29.62 10.39
C ASP A 227 16.95 29.67 11.00
N ALA A 228 17.12 29.18 12.24
CA ALA A 228 18.37 29.16 12.99
C ALA A 228 18.99 30.55 13.22
N THR A 229 18.18 31.61 13.32
CA THR A 229 18.64 32.94 13.75
C THR A 229 18.29 33.21 15.22
N VAL A 230 19.18 33.90 15.94
CA VAL A 230 18.96 34.25 17.36
C VAL A 230 17.99 35.43 17.44
N VAL A 231 16.85 35.22 18.11
CA VAL A 231 15.85 36.27 18.40
C VAL A 231 16.04 36.89 19.79
N GLY A 232 16.70 36.20 20.71
CA GLY A 232 17.06 36.76 22.00
C GLY A 232 17.98 35.88 22.85
N VAL A 233 18.28 36.37 24.05
CA VAL A 233 19.14 35.71 25.03
C VAL A 233 18.33 35.44 26.28
N MET A 234 18.23 34.19 26.71
CA MET A 234 17.58 33.85 27.97
C MET A 234 18.28 34.59 29.12
N THR A 235 17.55 35.37 29.93
CA THR A 235 18.14 36.17 31.03
C THR A 235 17.60 35.78 32.39
N PHE A 236 16.28 35.89 32.60
CA PHE A 236 15.66 35.58 33.88
C PHE A 236 14.34 34.84 33.70
N ILE A 237 14.07 33.97 34.67
CA ILE A 237 12.83 33.22 34.82
C ILE A 237 12.00 33.86 35.92
N SER A 238 10.70 33.57 35.93
CA SER A 238 9.83 34.07 36.99
C SER A 238 9.76 33.08 38.14
N LEU A 239 9.75 33.61 39.36
CA LEU A 239 9.64 32.82 40.58
C LEU A 239 8.31 33.11 41.26
N SER A 240 7.68 32.08 41.80
CA SER A 240 6.49 32.21 42.64
C SER A 240 6.86 32.82 43.99
N SER A 241 5.85 33.16 44.80
CA SER A 241 6.06 33.60 46.19
C SER A 241 6.73 32.56 47.08
N SER A 242 6.67 31.27 46.71
CA SER A 242 7.38 30.18 47.40
C SER A 242 8.80 29.94 46.84
N GLY A 243 9.25 30.74 45.88
CA GLY A 243 10.56 30.60 45.24
C GLY A 243 10.63 29.49 44.18
N SER A 244 9.50 28.87 43.82
CA SER A 244 9.47 27.86 42.76
C SER A 244 9.42 28.52 41.37
N GLU A 245 10.09 27.93 40.39
CA GLU A 245 10.08 28.42 39.01
C GLU A 245 8.67 28.39 38.40
N VAL A 246 8.27 29.48 37.74
CA VAL A 246 7.00 29.61 37.02
C VAL A 246 7.27 29.33 35.53
N GLN A 247 6.94 28.11 35.10
CA GLN A 247 7.07 27.73 33.69
C GLN A 247 6.08 28.51 32.82
N GLY A 248 6.47 28.78 31.58
CA GLY A 248 5.64 29.54 30.63
C GLY A 248 5.71 31.06 30.76
N PHE A 249 6.59 31.58 31.65
CA PHE A 249 6.71 33.02 31.89
C PHE A 249 8.18 33.42 32.07
N ASN A 250 8.95 33.26 30.98
CA ASN A 250 10.39 33.47 30.91
C ASN A 250 10.73 34.68 30.03
N PHE A 251 11.90 35.29 30.23
CA PHE A 251 12.26 36.53 29.56
C PHE A 251 13.59 36.45 28.81
N LEU A 252 13.58 37.05 27.61
CA LEU A 252 14.72 37.11 26.70
C LEU A 252 15.13 38.56 26.45
N ILE A 253 16.43 38.80 26.41
CA ILE A 253 17.02 40.05 25.90
C ILE A 253 16.92 40.02 24.37
N PRO A 254 16.28 41.00 23.71
CA PRO A 254 16.11 40.99 22.25
C PRO A 254 17.44 40.97 21.48
N ALA A 255 17.46 40.30 20.32
CA ALA A 255 18.65 40.24 19.46
C ALA A 255 19.16 41.62 19.00
N LYS A 256 18.27 42.61 18.82
CA LYS A 256 18.66 43.99 18.52
C LYS A 256 19.50 44.64 19.63
N ASP A 257 19.22 44.29 20.89
CA ASP A 257 19.98 44.80 22.03
C ASP A 257 21.34 44.12 22.10
N VAL A 258 21.43 42.84 21.71
CA VAL A 258 22.72 42.15 21.51
C VAL A 258 23.53 42.82 20.40
N ALA A 259 22.91 43.11 19.26
CA ALA A 259 23.59 43.80 18.15
C ALA A 259 24.12 45.17 18.58
N LYS A 260 23.31 45.97 19.28
CA LYS A 260 23.74 47.24 19.88
C LYS A 260 24.87 47.05 20.90
N PHE A 261 24.78 46.02 21.74
CA PHE A 261 25.83 45.69 22.70
C PHE A 261 27.15 45.31 22.01
N LEU A 262 27.14 44.74 20.81
CA LEU A 262 28.34 44.40 20.06
C LEU A 262 29.00 45.59 19.36
N GLU A 263 28.34 46.74 19.26
CA GLU A 263 28.92 47.95 18.68
C GLU A 263 30.22 48.37 19.40
N GLY A 264 31.22 48.77 18.60
CA GLY A 264 32.54 49.14 19.11
C GLY A 264 33.42 47.96 19.54
N THR A 265 33.03 46.72 19.24
CA THR A 265 33.84 45.52 19.49
C THR A 265 34.48 44.97 18.22
N GLU A 266 35.31 43.93 18.35
CA GLU A 266 35.92 43.22 17.22
C GLU A 266 34.92 42.39 16.41
N VAL A 267 33.70 42.16 16.94
CA VAL A 267 32.63 41.40 16.29
C VAL A 267 31.85 42.31 15.34
N THR A 268 32.17 42.26 14.06
CA THR A 268 31.53 43.09 13.02
C THR A 268 30.45 42.36 12.23
N LYS A 269 30.50 41.02 12.18
CA LYS A 269 29.55 40.18 11.47
C LYS A 269 29.11 38.99 12.32
N PRO A 270 28.10 39.18 13.20
CA PRO A 270 27.53 38.09 13.98
C PRO A 270 27.10 36.91 13.10
N GLY A 271 27.50 35.70 13.48
CA GLY A 271 27.25 34.46 12.73
C GLY A 271 28.34 34.08 11.73
N GLU A 272 29.32 34.93 11.46
CA GLU A 272 30.45 34.60 10.57
C GLU A 272 31.33 33.52 11.20
N SER A 273 31.57 32.44 10.46
CA SER A 273 32.40 31.31 10.90
C SER A 273 32.93 30.53 9.70
N ALA A 274 34.19 30.08 9.77
CA ALA A 274 34.74 29.15 8.79
C ALA A 274 34.24 27.70 8.99
N PHE A 275 33.65 27.38 10.14
CA PHE A 275 33.04 26.07 10.40
C PHE A 275 31.69 25.93 9.69
N ASN A 276 30.85 26.98 9.73
CA ASN A 276 29.46 26.92 9.26
C ASN A 276 29.31 26.46 7.80
N PRO A 277 30.09 26.97 6.80
CA PRO A 277 29.95 26.53 5.42
C PRO A 277 30.30 25.06 5.21
N VAL A 278 31.32 24.55 5.93
CA VAL A 278 31.74 23.15 5.84
C VAL A 278 30.67 22.25 6.46
N TRP A 279 30.15 22.64 7.62
CA TRP A 279 29.05 21.94 8.29
C TRP A 279 27.79 21.91 7.43
N GLY A 280 27.34 23.07 6.95
CA GLY A 280 26.17 23.21 6.09
C GLY A 280 26.26 22.35 4.82
N ALA A 281 27.39 22.41 4.11
CA ALA A 281 27.62 21.58 2.92
C ALA A 281 27.58 20.07 3.22
N GLY A 282 28.02 19.65 4.42
CA GLY A 282 27.89 18.26 4.86
C GLY A 282 26.44 17.84 5.10
N ILE A 283 25.65 18.70 5.75
CA ILE A 283 24.21 18.48 5.98
C ILE A 283 23.47 18.40 4.64
N GLU A 284 23.68 19.37 3.74
CA GLU A 284 23.07 19.39 2.41
C GLU A 284 23.41 18.13 1.63
N ALA A 285 24.69 17.74 1.57
CA ALA A 285 25.10 16.51 0.90
C ALA A 285 24.47 15.25 1.52
N LEU A 286 24.27 15.21 2.84
CA LEU A 286 23.63 14.09 3.53
C LEU A 286 22.14 14.00 3.15
N LEU A 287 21.44 15.14 3.13
CA LEU A 287 20.02 15.24 2.79
C LEU A 287 19.76 14.91 1.31
N ASP A 288 20.65 15.35 0.41
CA ASP A 288 20.57 15.08 -1.03
C ASP A 288 20.93 13.63 -1.39
N GLY A 289 21.34 12.80 -0.42
CA GLY A 289 21.75 11.42 -0.65
C GLY A 289 23.18 11.27 -1.21
N HIS A 290 23.96 12.36 -1.25
CA HIS A 290 25.36 12.37 -1.65
C HIS A 290 26.28 11.97 -0.48
N TYR A 291 26.09 10.77 0.06
CA TYR A 291 26.70 10.33 1.32
C TYR A 291 28.23 10.40 1.35
N SER A 292 28.93 10.05 0.26
CA SER A 292 30.40 10.16 0.20
C SER A 292 30.89 11.61 0.31
N SER A 293 30.15 12.56 -0.27
CA SER A 293 30.46 14.00 -0.13
C SER A 293 30.18 14.48 1.29
N ALA A 294 29.07 14.01 1.88
CA ALA A 294 28.73 14.31 3.27
C ALA A 294 29.82 13.82 4.24
N VAL A 295 30.32 12.59 4.08
CA VAL A 295 31.44 12.05 4.87
C VAL A 295 32.67 12.95 4.76
N ALA A 296 33.07 13.34 3.54
CA ALA A 296 34.24 14.22 3.35
C ALA A 296 34.07 15.57 4.07
N LYS A 297 32.87 16.16 4.00
CA LYS A 297 32.56 17.44 4.65
C LYS A 297 32.47 17.33 6.17
N PHE A 298 31.88 16.27 6.71
CA PHE A 298 31.88 16.05 8.17
C PHE A 298 33.28 15.73 8.71
N GLN A 299 34.12 15.04 7.96
CA GLN A 299 35.53 14.86 8.31
C GLN A 299 36.29 16.19 8.31
N GLU A 300 36.03 17.07 7.34
CA GLU A 300 36.58 18.43 7.29
C GLU A 300 36.12 19.25 8.51
N ALA A 301 34.81 19.23 8.85
CA ALA A 301 34.27 19.87 10.04
C ALA A 301 34.92 19.33 11.34
N ASN A 302 35.12 18.00 11.42
CA ASN A 302 35.80 17.36 12.55
C ASN A 302 37.30 17.70 12.62
N LYS A 303 37.93 18.16 11.53
CA LYS A 303 39.30 18.70 11.59
C LYS A 303 39.33 20.11 12.15
N LEU A 304 38.33 20.93 11.80
CA LEU A 304 38.22 22.32 12.28
C LEU A 304 37.93 22.39 13.79
N LEU A 305 36.97 21.59 14.26
CA LEU A 305 36.64 21.49 15.67
C LEU A 305 36.46 20.01 16.07
N PRO A 306 37.55 19.34 16.48
CA PRO A 306 37.55 17.92 16.72
C PRO A 306 36.60 17.50 17.83
N GLY A 307 35.91 16.39 17.58
CA GLY A 307 35.27 15.66 18.66
C GLY A 307 33.85 16.08 18.97
N LEU A 308 33.28 17.09 18.28
CA LEU A 308 31.91 17.55 18.49
C LEU A 308 30.90 16.40 18.33
N THR A 309 29.97 16.32 19.28
CA THR A 309 28.99 15.23 19.38
C THR A 309 28.16 15.11 18.11
N ASP A 310 27.59 16.21 17.60
CA ASP A 310 26.78 16.19 16.38
C ASP A 310 27.59 15.86 15.13
N VAL A 311 28.84 16.34 15.04
CA VAL A 311 29.72 16.02 13.93
C VAL A 311 30.03 14.53 13.90
N LYS A 312 30.34 13.93 15.05
CA LYS A 312 30.54 12.47 15.15
C LYS A 312 29.30 11.68 14.77
N ARG A 313 28.14 12.11 15.30
CA ARG A 313 26.86 11.45 15.05
C ARG A 313 26.52 11.41 13.56
N LEU A 314 26.58 12.57 12.90
CA LEU A 314 26.25 12.68 11.48
C LEU A 314 27.32 12.10 10.57
N LEU A 315 28.60 12.16 10.96
CA LEU A 315 29.66 11.45 10.25
C LEU A 315 29.41 9.94 10.27
N THR A 316 29.07 9.38 11.44
CA THR A 316 28.77 7.94 11.58
C THR A 316 27.54 7.55 10.77
N GLU A 317 26.49 8.38 10.78
CA GLU A 317 25.29 8.17 9.97
C GLU A 317 25.63 8.20 8.46
N ALA A 318 26.43 9.17 8.02
CA ALA A 318 26.84 9.28 6.63
C ALA A 318 27.70 8.07 6.20
N GLU A 319 28.66 7.64 7.03
CA GLU A 319 29.49 6.46 6.78
C GLU A 319 28.65 5.17 6.71
N ASP A 320 27.64 5.03 7.56
CA ASP A 320 26.71 3.91 7.49
C ASP A 320 25.89 3.95 6.19
N LYS A 321 25.35 5.10 5.80
CA LYS A 321 24.62 5.23 4.51
C LYS A 321 25.49 5.05 3.28
N VAL A 322 26.81 5.29 3.36
CA VAL A 322 27.75 4.90 2.29
C VAL A 322 27.87 3.38 2.20
N LYS A 323 27.98 2.68 3.34
CA LYS A 323 28.09 1.21 3.38
C LYS A 323 26.79 0.51 3.04
N ASN A 324 25.68 1.07 3.52
CA ASN A 324 24.32 0.55 3.46
C ASN A 324 23.41 1.62 2.82
N PRO A 325 23.54 1.88 1.50
CA PRO A 325 22.72 2.89 0.86
C PRO A 325 21.23 2.49 0.93
N PRO A 326 20.32 3.44 1.20
CA PRO A 326 18.90 3.16 1.20
C PRO A 326 18.47 2.64 -0.19
N PRO A 327 17.50 1.70 -0.23
CA PRO A 327 17.03 1.13 -1.48
C PRO A 327 16.48 2.24 -2.36
N ARG A 328 17.02 2.38 -3.58
CA ARG A 328 16.46 3.33 -4.54
C ARG A 328 15.05 2.85 -4.90
N PRO A 329 14.05 3.76 -4.94
CA PRO A 329 12.71 3.38 -5.33
C PRO A 329 12.77 2.73 -6.71
N PHE A 330 12.30 1.48 -6.80
CA PHE A 330 12.19 0.78 -8.07
C PHE A 330 11.32 1.62 -9.01
N PRO A 331 11.69 1.79 -10.29
CA PRO A 331 10.98 2.67 -11.20
C PRO A 331 9.66 2.04 -11.64
N TRP A 332 8.68 2.03 -10.73
CA TRP A 332 7.37 1.42 -10.94
C TRP A 332 6.68 2.00 -12.16
N ALA A 333 6.87 3.28 -12.48
CA ALA A 333 6.34 3.90 -13.69
C ALA A 333 6.79 3.19 -14.99
N TRP A 334 8.06 2.76 -15.08
CA TRP A 334 8.56 2.04 -16.25
C TRP A 334 8.09 0.59 -16.27
N ALA A 335 8.01 -0.06 -15.10
CA ALA A 335 7.50 -1.42 -14.99
C ALA A 335 5.99 -1.51 -15.31
N THR A 336 5.19 -0.57 -14.81
CA THR A 336 3.75 -0.51 -15.11
C THR A 336 3.51 -0.18 -16.58
N LEU A 337 4.29 0.71 -17.17
CA LEU A 337 4.24 1.00 -18.61
C LEU A 337 4.55 -0.27 -19.44
N GLY A 338 5.60 -1.01 -19.07
CA GLY A 338 5.98 -2.26 -19.73
C GLY A 338 4.89 -3.33 -19.67
N VAL A 339 4.33 -3.57 -18.48
CA VAL A 339 3.25 -4.55 -18.28
C VAL A 339 1.97 -4.12 -19.03
N THR A 340 1.65 -2.82 -19.02
CA THR A 340 0.46 -2.29 -19.69
C THR A 340 0.57 -2.44 -21.21
N LEU A 341 1.72 -2.11 -21.79
CA LEU A 341 1.95 -2.27 -23.24
C LEU A 341 1.90 -3.73 -23.67
N LEU A 342 2.49 -4.65 -22.89
CA LEU A 342 2.40 -6.09 -23.12
C LEU A 342 0.95 -6.58 -23.07
N SER A 343 0.18 -6.13 -22.07
CA SER A 343 -1.22 -6.51 -21.89
C SER A 343 -2.10 -6.00 -23.02
N LEU A 344 -1.90 -4.75 -23.45
CA LEU A 344 -2.61 -4.15 -24.60
C LEU A 344 -2.26 -4.87 -25.91
N GLY A 345 -0.99 -5.22 -26.11
CA GLY A 345 -0.55 -6.00 -27.28
C GLY A 345 -1.20 -7.39 -27.33
N ALA A 346 -1.21 -8.11 -26.21
CA ALA A 346 -1.85 -9.42 -26.10
C ALA A 346 -3.37 -9.33 -26.34
N TYR A 347 -4.03 -8.35 -25.73
CA TYR A 347 -5.47 -8.13 -25.91
C TYR A 347 -5.82 -7.76 -27.35
N GLY A 348 -5.05 -6.86 -27.97
CA GLY A 348 -5.21 -6.48 -29.38
C GLY A 348 -5.06 -7.67 -30.32
N GLY A 349 -4.05 -8.53 -30.10
CA GLY A 349 -3.85 -9.75 -30.88
C GLY A 349 -5.01 -10.75 -30.74
N MET A 350 -5.49 -10.99 -29.52
CA MET A 350 -6.64 -11.86 -29.27
C MET A 350 -7.93 -11.31 -29.90
N TRP A 351 -8.18 -10.01 -29.77
CA TRP A 351 -9.34 -9.34 -30.34
C TRP A 351 -9.32 -9.38 -31.88
N GLY A 352 -8.19 -9.08 -32.50
CA GLY A 352 -8.01 -9.17 -33.96
C GLY A 352 -8.28 -10.58 -34.49
N ARG A 353 -7.71 -11.62 -33.83
CA ARG A 353 -7.94 -13.02 -34.21
C ARG A 353 -9.42 -13.42 -34.06
N ARG A 354 -10.08 -12.99 -32.99
CA ARG A 354 -11.51 -13.25 -32.74
C ARG A 354 -12.41 -12.54 -33.75
N TRP A 355 -12.08 -11.31 -34.14
CA TRP A 355 -12.81 -10.54 -35.15
C TRP A 355 -12.70 -11.19 -36.53
N TRP A 356 -11.49 -11.57 -36.96
CA TRP A 356 -11.26 -12.26 -38.23
C TRP A 356 -12.03 -13.59 -38.35
N LYS A 357 -12.10 -14.38 -37.26
CA LYS A 357 -12.83 -15.66 -37.26
C LYS A 357 -14.36 -15.48 -37.35
N ASN A 358 -14.91 -14.39 -36.79
CA ASN A 358 -16.35 -14.20 -36.67
C ASN A 358 -16.98 -13.24 -37.69
N ARG A 359 -16.20 -12.44 -38.43
CA ARG A 359 -16.72 -11.37 -39.31
C ARG A 359 -17.73 -11.81 -40.38
N PHE A 360 -17.70 -13.08 -40.77
CA PHE A 360 -18.61 -13.65 -41.78
C PHE A 360 -19.66 -14.61 -41.21
N ARG A 361 -19.67 -14.85 -39.90
CA ARG A 361 -20.64 -15.75 -39.26
C ARG A 361 -21.92 -14.99 -38.92
N VAL A 362 -23.07 -15.63 -39.12
CA VAL A 362 -24.39 -15.12 -38.76
C VAL A 362 -25.07 -16.10 -37.81
N GLN A 363 -25.75 -15.58 -36.79
CA GLN A 363 -26.47 -16.40 -35.82
C GLN A 363 -27.82 -16.87 -36.42
N PRO A 364 -28.34 -18.05 -36.03
CA PRO A 364 -29.65 -18.52 -36.50
C PRO A 364 -30.79 -17.51 -36.28
N THR A 365 -30.84 -16.86 -35.12
CA THR A 365 -31.84 -15.83 -34.81
C THR A 365 -31.71 -14.58 -35.68
N GLN A 366 -30.48 -14.21 -36.08
CA GLN A 366 -30.25 -13.09 -37.00
C GLN A 366 -30.75 -13.44 -38.41
N VAL A 367 -30.60 -14.70 -38.85
CA VAL A 367 -31.14 -15.15 -40.14
C VAL A 367 -32.68 -15.07 -40.14
N ILE A 368 -33.33 -15.47 -39.06
CA ILE A 368 -34.80 -15.31 -38.92
C ILE A 368 -35.20 -13.84 -38.97
N ALA A 369 -34.51 -12.97 -38.22
CA ALA A 369 -34.78 -11.54 -38.28
C ALA A 369 -34.58 -10.93 -39.68
N LEU A 370 -33.65 -11.47 -40.48
CA LEU A 370 -33.48 -11.08 -41.89
C LEU A 370 -34.65 -11.55 -42.76
N ILE A 371 -35.16 -12.75 -42.52
CA ILE A 371 -36.35 -13.30 -43.21
C ILE A 371 -37.59 -12.47 -42.87
N GLU A 372 -37.83 -12.16 -41.59
CA GLU A 372 -38.97 -11.34 -41.14
C GLU A 372 -38.94 -9.91 -41.71
N ARG A 373 -37.74 -9.38 -41.99
CA ARG A 373 -37.53 -8.08 -42.66
C ARG A 373 -37.68 -8.14 -44.18
N GLY A 374 -38.03 -9.29 -44.75
CA GLY A 374 -38.25 -9.47 -46.19
C GLY A 374 -36.98 -9.63 -47.04
N LEU A 375 -35.80 -9.79 -46.42
CA LEU A 375 -34.54 -9.95 -47.16
C LEU A 375 -34.31 -11.38 -47.68
N ASN A 376 -35.09 -12.36 -47.20
CA ASN A 376 -35.16 -13.75 -47.68
C ASN A 376 -33.82 -14.33 -48.19
N PRO A 377 -32.86 -14.58 -47.28
CA PRO A 377 -31.56 -15.13 -47.66
C PRO A 377 -31.68 -16.50 -48.33
N VAL A 378 -30.82 -16.74 -49.32
CA VAL A 378 -30.69 -18.05 -49.97
C VAL A 378 -29.93 -18.98 -49.01
N MET A 379 -30.64 -20.00 -48.53
CA MET A 379 -30.06 -21.00 -47.65
C MET A 379 -29.33 -22.07 -48.48
N LEU A 380 -28.02 -22.20 -48.31
CA LEU A 380 -27.21 -23.20 -49.01
C LEU A 380 -26.82 -24.36 -48.09
N ASP A 381 -27.28 -25.55 -48.43
CA ASP A 381 -26.88 -26.79 -47.77
C ASP A 381 -25.58 -27.32 -48.38
N VAL A 382 -24.48 -27.05 -47.68
CA VAL A 382 -23.12 -27.43 -48.08
C VAL A 382 -22.58 -28.53 -47.17
N ARG A 383 -23.44 -29.43 -46.69
CA ARG A 383 -23.01 -30.65 -46.00
C ARG A 383 -22.20 -31.55 -46.94
N THR A 384 -21.36 -32.42 -46.39
CA THR A 384 -20.72 -33.48 -47.18
C THR A 384 -21.78 -34.45 -47.70
N LYS A 385 -21.47 -35.26 -48.73
CA LYS A 385 -22.43 -36.23 -49.27
C LYS A 385 -22.98 -37.17 -48.17
N THR A 386 -22.09 -37.73 -47.37
CA THR A 386 -22.43 -38.60 -46.24
C THR A 386 -23.31 -37.90 -45.19
N ASP A 387 -22.95 -36.68 -44.78
CA ASP A 387 -23.72 -35.93 -43.79
C ASP A 387 -25.10 -35.50 -44.29
N TYR A 388 -25.18 -35.17 -45.59
CA TYR A 388 -26.43 -34.83 -46.24
C TYR A 388 -27.34 -36.04 -46.28
N GLU A 389 -26.87 -37.20 -46.73
CA GLU A 389 -27.65 -38.44 -46.87
C GLU A 389 -28.16 -38.97 -45.52
N THR A 390 -27.29 -39.02 -44.51
CA THR A 390 -27.60 -39.58 -43.19
C THR A 390 -28.58 -38.76 -42.35
N SER A 391 -28.65 -37.44 -42.55
CA SER A 391 -29.52 -36.57 -41.77
C SER A 391 -30.87 -36.38 -42.48
N PRO A 392 -32.01 -36.76 -41.88
CA PRO A 392 -33.33 -36.67 -42.52
C PRO A 392 -33.87 -35.23 -42.63
N LEU A 393 -33.14 -34.26 -42.09
CA LEU A 393 -33.56 -32.86 -41.96
C LEU A 393 -32.71 -31.94 -42.84
N LYS A 394 -33.33 -30.87 -43.30
CA LYS A 394 -32.67 -29.73 -43.95
C LYS A 394 -33.30 -28.42 -43.47
N LEU A 395 -32.60 -27.31 -43.67
CA LEU A 395 -33.18 -25.98 -43.40
C LEU A 395 -34.30 -25.66 -44.41
N PRO A 396 -35.32 -24.88 -44.00
CA PRO A 396 -36.42 -24.52 -44.88
C PRO A 396 -35.93 -23.79 -46.13
N GLY A 397 -36.44 -24.19 -47.31
CA GLY A 397 -36.05 -23.61 -48.60
C GLY A 397 -34.59 -23.80 -48.98
N ALA A 398 -33.83 -24.67 -48.29
CA ALA A 398 -32.41 -24.83 -48.56
C ALA A 398 -32.12 -25.50 -49.90
N VAL A 399 -31.25 -24.86 -50.69
CA VAL A 399 -30.72 -25.38 -51.96
C VAL A 399 -29.46 -26.18 -51.69
N ARG A 400 -29.41 -27.40 -52.23
CA ARG A 400 -28.26 -28.30 -52.07
C ARG A 400 -27.11 -27.84 -52.97
N LEU A 401 -25.92 -27.67 -52.40
CA LEU A 401 -24.66 -27.47 -53.12
C LEU A 401 -23.62 -28.43 -52.58
N ASP A 402 -23.18 -29.38 -53.40
CA ASP A 402 -22.08 -30.27 -53.03
C ASP A 402 -20.78 -29.46 -52.86
N PRO A 403 -20.12 -29.49 -51.67
CA PRO A 403 -18.88 -28.77 -51.42
C PRO A 403 -17.79 -28.97 -52.46
N GLU A 404 -17.69 -30.17 -53.05
CA GLU A 404 -16.67 -30.49 -54.06
C GLU A 404 -16.99 -29.88 -55.44
N SER A 405 -18.27 -29.63 -55.71
CA SER A 405 -18.73 -28.97 -56.93
C SER A 405 -18.79 -27.44 -56.81
N ALA A 406 -18.49 -26.87 -55.64
CA ALA A 406 -18.71 -25.45 -55.34
C ALA A 406 -17.92 -24.50 -56.25
N GLU A 407 -16.82 -24.95 -56.85
CA GLU A 407 -16.02 -24.17 -57.80
C GLU A 407 -16.66 -24.07 -59.19
N THR A 408 -17.30 -25.15 -59.66
CA THR A 408 -17.77 -25.29 -61.05
C THR A 408 -19.29 -25.29 -61.20
N ALA A 409 -20.04 -25.46 -60.11
CA ALA A 409 -21.51 -25.52 -60.15
C ALA A 409 -22.11 -24.21 -60.66
N ASN A 410 -23.05 -24.31 -61.62
CA ASN A 410 -23.85 -23.19 -62.08
C ASN A 410 -24.97 -22.88 -61.07
N LEU A 411 -24.69 -21.94 -60.17
CA LEU A 411 -25.66 -21.47 -59.19
C LEU A 411 -26.48 -20.37 -59.84
N ASN A 412 -27.77 -20.64 -60.10
CA ASN A 412 -28.71 -19.64 -60.62
C ASN A 412 -29.07 -18.61 -59.53
N LEU A 413 -28.07 -17.85 -59.08
CA LEU A 413 -28.11 -16.89 -57.96
C LEU A 413 -27.52 -15.56 -58.39
N GLU A 414 -28.10 -14.45 -57.94
CA GLU A 414 -27.56 -13.13 -58.26
C GLU A 414 -26.36 -12.78 -57.37
N PRO A 415 -25.29 -12.14 -57.90
CA PRO A 415 -24.07 -11.81 -57.14
C PRO A 415 -24.28 -10.95 -55.88
N ALA A 416 -25.40 -10.22 -55.81
CA ALA A 416 -25.76 -9.33 -54.71
C ALA A 416 -26.65 -9.99 -53.64
N GLN A 417 -27.24 -11.16 -53.92
CA GLN A 417 -28.13 -11.86 -52.99
C GLN A 417 -27.40 -12.28 -51.71
N LEU A 418 -28.13 -12.23 -50.58
CA LEU A 418 -27.61 -12.69 -49.30
C LEU A 418 -27.65 -14.21 -49.24
N ILE A 419 -26.47 -14.82 -49.18
CA ILE A 419 -26.29 -16.27 -49.14
C ILE A 419 -25.91 -16.69 -47.72
N VAL A 420 -26.60 -17.68 -47.17
CA VAL A 420 -26.27 -18.27 -45.87
C VAL A 420 -25.95 -19.75 -46.06
N ALA A 421 -24.66 -20.08 -46.00
CA ALA A 421 -24.19 -21.46 -46.11
C ALA A 421 -24.16 -22.15 -44.74
N TYR A 422 -24.63 -23.39 -44.68
CA TYR A 422 -24.60 -24.21 -43.46
C TYR A 422 -24.12 -25.64 -43.74
N CYS A 423 -23.49 -26.25 -42.75
CA CYS A 423 -23.04 -27.64 -42.76
C CYS A 423 -23.25 -28.26 -41.38
N THR A 424 -22.75 -29.48 -41.18
CA THR A 424 -22.73 -30.21 -39.90
C THR A 424 -21.30 -30.39 -39.37
N SER A 425 -20.30 -29.88 -40.08
CA SER A 425 -18.88 -30.07 -39.75
C SER A 425 -18.46 -29.22 -38.54
N PRO A 426 -17.49 -29.70 -37.73
CA PRO A 426 -16.94 -28.93 -36.61
C PRO A 426 -16.46 -27.54 -37.05
N GLU A 427 -16.73 -26.54 -36.23
CA GLU A 427 -16.41 -25.13 -36.49
C GLU A 427 -16.88 -24.58 -37.86
N GLU A 428 -17.91 -25.20 -38.45
CA GLU A 428 -18.44 -24.84 -39.76
C GLU A 428 -17.39 -24.89 -40.89
N ALA A 429 -16.37 -25.74 -40.77
CA ALA A 429 -15.21 -25.76 -41.67
C ALA A 429 -15.61 -25.85 -43.16
N THR A 430 -16.58 -26.70 -43.48
CA THR A 430 -17.08 -26.90 -44.85
C THR A 430 -17.82 -25.66 -45.36
N SER A 431 -18.67 -25.04 -44.55
CA SER A 431 -19.35 -23.79 -44.91
C SER A 431 -18.40 -22.60 -45.04
N ALA A 432 -17.34 -22.57 -44.23
CA ALA A 432 -16.30 -21.54 -44.33
C ALA A 432 -15.50 -21.68 -45.63
N ARG A 433 -15.12 -22.91 -46.01
CA ARG A 433 -14.45 -23.21 -47.27
C ARG A 433 -15.31 -22.81 -48.47
N VAL A 434 -16.54 -23.32 -48.54
CA VAL A 434 -17.46 -22.99 -49.64
C VAL A 434 -17.77 -21.49 -49.66
N GLY A 435 -17.92 -20.85 -48.50
CA GLY A 435 -18.14 -19.42 -48.41
C GLY A 435 -16.97 -18.59 -48.99
N ASN A 436 -15.73 -19.04 -48.83
CA ASN A 436 -14.56 -18.40 -49.46
C ASN A 436 -14.55 -18.59 -50.97
N VAL A 437 -14.87 -19.80 -51.45
CA VAL A 437 -15.00 -20.10 -52.89
C VAL A 437 -16.07 -19.21 -53.54
N LEU A 438 -17.25 -19.09 -52.92
CA LEU A 438 -18.32 -18.23 -53.43
C LEU A 438 -17.91 -16.74 -53.46
N ARG A 439 -17.20 -16.25 -52.43
CA ARG A 439 -16.68 -14.87 -52.44
C ARG A 439 -15.65 -14.65 -53.54
N ALA A 440 -14.76 -15.62 -53.77
CA ALA A 440 -13.80 -15.57 -54.87
C ALA A 440 -14.49 -15.58 -56.25
N ARG A 441 -15.65 -16.25 -56.37
CA ARG A 441 -16.52 -16.24 -57.56
C ARG A 441 -17.36 -14.96 -57.72
N GLY A 442 -17.20 -13.97 -56.85
CA GLY A 442 -17.86 -12.65 -56.96
C GLY A 442 -19.16 -12.48 -56.17
N PHE A 443 -19.59 -13.48 -55.38
CA PHE A 443 -20.73 -13.32 -54.47
C PHE A 443 -20.32 -12.47 -53.26
N LYS A 444 -20.86 -11.26 -53.16
CA LYS A 444 -20.41 -10.26 -52.16
C LYS A 444 -20.97 -10.51 -50.76
N ASN A 445 -22.15 -11.11 -50.68
CA ASN A 445 -22.93 -11.24 -49.44
C ASN A 445 -23.04 -12.69 -48.96
N VAL A 446 -21.91 -13.36 -48.72
CA VAL A 446 -21.89 -14.74 -48.23
C VAL A 446 -21.65 -14.77 -46.72
N ARG A 447 -22.58 -15.37 -45.97
CA ARG A 447 -22.52 -15.59 -44.53
C ARG A 447 -22.47 -17.09 -44.19
N ILE A 448 -21.86 -17.41 -43.07
CA ILE A 448 -21.74 -18.78 -42.54
C ILE A 448 -22.69 -18.90 -41.36
N LEU A 449 -23.61 -19.86 -41.40
CA LEU A 449 -24.52 -20.09 -40.28
C LEU A 449 -23.75 -20.65 -39.09
N LYS A 450 -23.68 -19.88 -38.00
CA LYS A 450 -22.97 -20.30 -36.79
C LYS A 450 -23.66 -21.50 -36.15
N GLY A 451 -22.88 -22.53 -35.84
CA GLY A 451 -23.34 -23.83 -35.36
C GLY A 451 -23.93 -24.73 -36.44
N GLY A 452 -24.01 -24.27 -37.70
CA GLY A 452 -24.55 -25.07 -38.80
C GLY A 452 -25.99 -25.53 -38.57
N LEU A 453 -26.33 -26.72 -39.07
CA LEU A 453 -27.66 -27.32 -38.87
C LEU A 453 -27.98 -27.53 -37.38
N GLY A 454 -27.00 -27.98 -36.59
CA GLY A 454 -27.17 -28.19 -35.15
C GLY A 454 -27.45 -26.89 -34.37
N GLY A 455 -26.81 -25.79 -34.76
CA GLY A 455 -27.06 -24.46 -34.19
C GLY A 455 -28.48 -23.98 -34.48
N TRP A 456 -28.99 -24.25 -35.67
CA TRP A 456 -30.37 -23.94 -36.07
C TRP A 456 -31.41 -24.74 -35.28
N THR A 457 -31.20 -26.06 -35.15
CA THR A 457 -32.11 -26.94 -34.39
C THR A 457 -32.07 -26.64 -32.90
N ASN A 458 -30.90 -26.33 -32.34
CA ASN A 458 -30.77 -25.92 -30.94
C ASN A 458 -31.48 -24.60 -30.64
N ALA A 459 -31.54 -23.69 -31.62
CA ALA A 459 -32.33 -22.48 -31.54
C ALA A 459 -33.86 -22.72 -31.71
N ARG A 460 -34.29 -23.99 -31.85
CA ARG A 460 -35.69 -24.43 -32.00
C ARG A 460 -36.38 -23.83 -33.23
N LEU A 461 -35.62 -23.57 -34.28
CA LEU A 461 -36.12 -22.99 -35.52
C LEU A 461 -36.68 -24.07 -36.46
N PRO A 462 -37.61 -23.72 -37.37
CA PRO A 462 -38.26 -24.69 -38.26
C PRO A 462 -37.26 -25.44 -39.15
N VAL A 463 -37.55 -26.70 -39.44
CA VAL A 463 -36.77 -27.58 -40.34
C VAL A 463 -37.71 -28.33 -41.30
N GLU A 464 -37.21 -28.67 -42.48
CA GLU A 464 -37.91 -29.49 -43.47
C GLU A 464 -37.40 -30.93 -43.45
N ALA A 465 -38.30 -31.90 -43.66
CA ALA A 465 -37.95 -33.30 -43.88
C ALA A 465 -37.54 -33.52 -45.35
N LYS A 466 -36.58 -34.41 -45.59
CA LYS A 466 -36.18 -34.81 -46.96
C LYS A 466 -37.12 -35.83 -47.62
N SER A 467 -37.87 -36.62 -46.83
CA SER A 467 -38.78 -37.70 -47.29
C SER A 467 -40.08 -37.75 -46.48
N SER A 468 -41.10 -38.45 -47.01
CA SER A 468 -42.45 -38.63 -46.43
C SER A 468 -42.48 -39.62 -45.25
N LEU A 469 -41.67 -39.37 -44.23
CA LEU A 469 -41.65 -40.18 -43.01
C LEU A 469 -42.99 -40.05 -42.25
N PRO A 470 -43.49 -41.13 -41.63
CA PRO A 470 -44.59 -41.06 -40.68
C PRO A 470 -44.35 -40.01 -39.58
N SER A 471 -45.42 -39.35 -39.12
CA SER A 471 -45.38 -38.22 -38.18
C SER A 471 -44.58 -38.49 -36.91
N ILE A 472 -44.66 -39.71 -36.37
CA ILE A 472 -43.95 -40.12 -35.15
C ILE A 472 -42.44 -40.25 -35.34
N GLY A 473 -41.99 -40.86 -36.45
CA GLY A 473 -40.57 -41.00 -36.76
C GLY A 473 -39.92 -39.64 -36.94
N LEU A 474 -40.58 -38.74 -37.67
CA LEU A 474 -40.09 -37.38 -37.90
C LEU A 474 -39.95 -36.58 -36.59
N GLU A 475 -40.93 -36.65 -35.69
CA GLU A 475 -40.83 -35.97 -34.39
C GLU A 475 -39.73 -36.57 -33.51
N ILE A 476 -39.48 -37.87 -33.60
CA ILE A 476 -38.36 -38.49 -32.90
C ILE A 476 -37.03 -38.00 -33.51
N TYR A 477 -36.88 -37.97 -34.83
CA TYR A 477 -35.66 -37.47 -35.50
C TYR A 477 -35.36 -35.99 -35.23
N LYS A 478 -36.37 -35.13 -35.14
CA LYS A 478 -36.18 -33.70 -34.80
C LYS A 478 -35.64 -33.50 -33.38
N ASN A 479 -35.93 -34.43 -32.48
CA ASN A 479 -35.70 -34.28 -31.04
C ASN A 479 -34.56 -35.16 -30.52
N LEU A 480 -34.06 -36.06 -31.35
CA LEU A 480 -32.83 -36.80 -31.11
C LEU A 480 -31.67 -36.09 -31.81
N SER A 481 -30.78 -35.48 -31.02
CA SER A 481 -29.51 -34.96 -31.53
C SER A 481 -28.72 -36.11 -32.15
N LEU A 482 -28.35 -36.00 -33.43
CA LEU A 482 -27.75 -37.06 -34.28
C LEU A 482 -26.42 -37.64 -33.74
N GLY A 483 -25.88 -37.16 -32.61
CA GLY A 483 -24.57 -37.54 -32.08
C GLY A 483 -24.51 -38.76 -31.16
N ASP A 484 -25.57 -39.10 -30.42
CA ASP A 484 -25.47 -40.06 -29.29
C ASP A 484 -26.54 -41.17 -29.29
N ILE A 485 -27.16 -41.46 -30.44
CA ILE A 485 -28.21 -42.50 -30.53
C ILE A 485 -27.58 -43.84 -30.86
N GLU A 486 -27.78 -44.82 -29.99
CA GLU A 486 -27.35 -46.20 -30.22
C GLU A 486 -28.09 -46.78 -31.44
N ARG A 487 -27.32 -47.31 -32.40
CA ARG A 487 -27.82 -47.97 -33.61
C ARG A 487 -27.60 -49.46 -33.52
N ARG A 488 -28.60 -50.25 -33.92
CA ARG A 488 -28.49 -51.72 -34.02
C ARG A 488 -28.88 -52.19 -35.42
N ARG A 489 -28.11 -53.12 -35.96
CA ARG A 489 -28.31 -53.67 -37.31
C ARG A 489 -28.67 -55.14 -37.23
N PHE A 490 -29.62 -55.54 -38.05
CA PHE A 490 -30.14 -56.90 -38.13
C PHE A 490 -30.21 -57.32 -39.60
N ARG A 491 -29.86 -58.57 -39.89
CA ARG A 491 -30.03 -59.14 -41.24
C ARG A 491 -31.47 -59.61 -41.45
N ALA A 492 -31.91 -59.69 -42.70
CA ALA A 492 -33.21 -60.27 -43.02
C ALA A 492 -33.40 -61.66 -42.36
N GLY A 493 -34.53 -61.86 -41.67
CA GLY A 493 -34.89 -63.07 -40.93
C GLY A 493 -34.40 -63.12 -39.49
N GLU A 494 -33.57 -62.18 -39.05
CA GLU A 494 -33.01 -62.16 -37.69
C GLU A 494 -34.05 -61.71 -36.65
N VAL A 495 -34.05 -62.37 -35.48
CA VAL A 495 -34.99 -62.05 -34.38
C VAL A 495 -34.44 -60.87 -33.58
N ILE A 496 -35.25 -59.80 -33.48
CA ILE A 496 -34.91 -58.59 -32.72
C ILE A 496 -35.24 -58.81 -31.22
N PHE A 497 -36.42 -59.36 -30.94
CA PHE A 497 -36.83 -59.88 -29.62
C PHE A 497 -38.00 -60.86 -29.78
N ARG A 498 -38.21 -61.72 -28.78
CA ARG A 498 -39.32 -62.69 -28.74
C ARG A 498 -40.45 -62.22 -27.82
N GLU A 499 -41.67 -62.71 -28.08
CA GLU A 499 -42.79 -62.59 -27.15
C GLU A 499 -42.39 -63.16 -25.77
N GLY A 500 -42.68 -62.43 -24.70
CA GLY A 500 -42.30 -62.78 -23.33
C GLY A 500 -40.97 -62.20 -22.85
N ASP A 501 -40.10 -61.74 -23.76
CA ASP A 501 -38.80 -61.18 -23.38
C ASP A 501 -38.94 -59.92 -22.52
N ASP A 502 -37.96 -59.67 -21.65
CA ASP A 502 -37.80 -58.40 -20.95
C ASP A 502 -37.49 -57.29 -21.97
N PRO A 503 -38.25 -56.18 -22.01
CA PRO A 503 -37.97 -55.09 -22.91
C PRO A 503 -36.62 -54.40 -22.67
N ARG A 504 -35.95 -54.63 -21.54
CA ARG A 504 -34.70 -53.97 -21.12
C ARG A 504 -34.78 -52.44 -21.17
N GLY A 505 -35.99 -51.90 -21.00
CA GLY A 505 -36.24 -50.47 -21.13
C GLY A 505 -36.06 -49.93 -22.55
N GLU A 506 -36.17 -50.74 -23.60
CA GLU A 506 -35.90 -50.32 -24.99
C GLU A 506 -37.14 -50.33 -25.89
N ALA A 507 -37.26 -49.30 -26.72
CA ALA A 507 -38.11 -49.25 -27.91
C ALA A 507 -37.24 -48.91 -29.13
N TYR A 508 -37.78 -49.12 -30.33
CA TYR A 508 -37.00 -48.97 -31.57
C TYR A 508 -37.76 -48.16 -32.60
N VAL A 509 -37.04 -47.28 -33.30
CA VAL A 509 -37.52 -46.65 -34.54
C VAL A 509 -36.75 -47.23 -35.71
N ILE A 510 -37.46 -47.62 -36.76
CA ILE A 510 -36.85 -48.17 -37.97
C ILE A 510 -36.17 -47.02 -38.73
N HIS A 511 -34.85 -47.07 -38.85
CA HIS A 511 -34.06 -46.12 -39.64
C HIS A 511 -33.97 -46.52 -41.10
N ALA A 512 -33.87 -47.82 -41.36
CA ALA A 512 -33.90 -48.40 -42.70
C ALA A 512 -34.37 -49.85 -42.60
N GLY A 513 -35.04 -50.35 -43.64
CA GLY A 513 -35.52 -51.74 -43.71
C GLY A 513 -36.98 -51.92 -43.24
N THR A 514 -37.36 -53.17 -42.98
CA THR A 514 -38.73 -53.56 -42.59
C THR A 514 -38.71 -54.57 -41.43
N VAL A 515 -39.69 -54.51 -40.55
CA VAL A 515 -39.82 -55.39 -39.38
C VAL A 515 -41.20 -56.06 -39.37
N GLU A 516 -41.23 -57.37 -39.21
CA GLU A 516 -42.45 -58.16 -39.03
C GLU A 516 -42.73 -58.41 -37.54
N ILE A 517 -43.94 -58.09 -37.08
CA ILE A 517 -44.41 -58.38 -35.74
C ILE A 517 -45.22 -59.67 -35.78
N LYS A 518 -44.80 -60.71 -35.05
CA LYS A 518 -45.44 -62.04 -35.02
C LYS A 518 -45.87 -62.42 -33.61
N ARG A 519 -47.00 -63.11 -33.49
CA ARG A 519 -47.50 -63.63 -32.21
C ARG A 519 -47.96 -65.07 -32.36
N ARG A 520 -47.81 -65.86 -31.30
CA ARG A 520 -48.34 -67.23 -31.27
C ARG A 520 -49.80 -67.22 -30.84
N LEU A 521 -50.70 -67.62 -31.73
CA LEU A 521 -52.14 -67.74 -31.48
C LEU A 521 -52.56 -69.17 -31.84
N ASP A 522 -53.28 -69.86 -30.93
CA ASP A 522 -53.77 -71.24 -31.12
C ASP A 522 -52.69 -72.25 -31.60
N GLY A 523 -51.46 -72.09 -31.11
CA GLY A 523 -50.33 -72.96 -31.45
C GLY A 523 -49.59 -72.62 -32.76
N ALA A 524 -50.08 -71.68 -33.57
CA ALA A 524 -49.44 -71.23 -34.81
C ALA A 524 -48.91 -69.78 -34.71
N GLU A 525 -47.77 -69.49 -35.35
CA GLU A 525 -47.28 -68.11 -35.47
C GLU A 525 -48.01 -67.36 -36.58
N ARG A 526 -48.59 -66.20 -36.24
CA ARG A 526 -49.23 -65.30 -37.20
C ARG A 526 -48.53 -63.94 -37.21
N THR A 527 -48.32 -63.39 -38.40
CA THR A 527 -47.84 -62.02 -38.57
C THR A 527 -48.99 -61.06 -38.30
N LEU A 528 -48.82 -60.20 -37.29
CA LEU A 528 -49.78 -59.18 -36.88
C LEU A 528 -49.61 -57.89 -37.68
N ASN A 529 -48.37 -57.50 -37.99
CA ASN A 529 -48.10 -56.27 -38.71
C ASN A 529 -46.73 -56.31 -39.40
N ARG A 530 -46.58 -55.54 -40.48
CA ARG A 530 -45.29 -55.27 -41.13
C ARG A 530 -45.01 -53.77 -41.07
N LEU A 531 -43.93 -53.41 -40.41
CA LEU A 531 -43.53 -52.04 -40.15
C LEU A 531 -42.35 -51.63 -41.04
N GLY A 532 -42.32 -50.37 -41.48
CA GLY A 532 -41.29 -49.79 -42.33
C GLY A 532 -40.64 -48.54 -41.72
N GLU A 533 -39.82 -47.86 -42.52
CA GLU A 533 -39.02 -46.70 -42.10
C GLU A 533 -39.84 -45.63 -41.35
N GLY A 534 -39.30 -45.16 -40.22
CA GLY A 534 -39.90 -44.14 -39.37
C GLY A 534 -40.97 -44.64 -38.41
N GLN A 535 -41.38 -45.91 -38.46
CA GLN A 535 -42.35 -46.46 -37.50
C GLN A 535 -41.68 -46.87 -36.18
N LEU A 536 -42.38 -46.63 -35.07
CA LEU A 536 -41.97 -46.94 -33.71
C LEU A 536 -42.55 -48.29 -33.26
N PHE A 537 -41.70 -49.20 -32.78
CA PHE A 537 -42.15 -50.49 -32.25
C PHE A 537 -41.44 -50.87 -30.94
N GLY A 538 -41.98 -51.88 -30.25
CA GLY A 538 -41.51 -52.30 -28.92
C GLY A 538 -41.96 -51.39 -27.76
N HIS A 539 -42.53 -50.21 -28.05
CA HIS A 539 -42.98 -49.23 -27.06
C HIS A 539 -44.06 -49.76 -26.09
N MET A 540 -44.89 -50.72 -26.51
CA MET A 540 -45.98 -51.26 -25.67
C MET A 540 -45.52 -51.91 -24.38
N ALA A 541 -44.34 -52.55 -24.40
CA ALA A 541 -43.77 -53.19 -23.22
C ALA A 541 -43.30 -52.15 -22.18
N LEU A 542 -42.82 -50.99 -22.66
CA LEU A 542 -42.43 -49.87 -21.82
C LEU A 542 -43.67 -49.23 -21.16
N PHE A 543 -44.69 -48.90 -21.94
CA PHE A 543 -45.90 -48.25 -21.42
C PHE A 543 -46.69 -49.11 -20.44
N ARG A 544 -46.76 -50.42 -20.67
CA ARG A 544 -47.44 -51.35 -19.74
C ARG A 544 -46.55 -51.82 -18.60
N LYS A 545 -45.25 -51.52 -18.62
CA LYS A 545 -44.25 -52.05 -17.69
C LYS A 545 -44.34 -53.58 -17.59
N GLY A 546 -44.36 -54.24 -18.73
CA GLY A 546 -44.54 -55.70 -18.84
C GLY A 546 -43.69 -56.31 -19.96
N PRO A 547 -43.73 -57.64 -20.13
CA PRO A 547 -42.94 -58.33 -21.16
C PRO A 547 -43.37 -57.94 -22.58
N ARG A 548 -42.51 -58.24 -23.56
CA ARG A 548 -42.83 -58.05 -25.00
C ARG A 548 -44.10 -58.83 -25.36
N SER A 549 -45.09 -58.16 -25.96
CA SER A 549 -46.37 -58.78 -26.35
C SER A 549 -46.37 -59.58 -27.64
N ALA A 550 -45.30 -59.50 -28.42
CA ALA A 550 -45.14 -60.16 -29.69
C ALA A 550 -43.63 -60.27 -29.99
N SER A 551 -43.26 -61.20 -30.86
CA SER A 551 -41.93 -61.30 -31.43
C SER A 551 -41.75 -60.26 -32.54
N ALA A 552 -40.57 -59.67 -32.66
CA ALA A 552 -40.21 -58.79 -33.76
C ALA A 552 -39.04 -59.40 -34.55
N ILE A 553 -39.20 -59.51 -35.86
CA ILE A 553 -38.24 -60.17 -36.77
C ILE A 553 -37.95 -59.22 -37.92
N ALA A 554 -36.68 -59.10 -38.32
CA ALA A 554 -36.29 -58.28 -39.45
C ALA A 554 -36.84 -58.89 -40.76
N GLY A 555 -37.67 -58.14 -41.50
CA GLY A 555 -38.21 -58.53 -42.81
C GLY A 555 -37.25 -58.27 -43.97
N SER A 556 -36.31 -57.33 -43.78
CA SER A 556 -35.16 -57.05 -44.66
C SER A 556 -33.93 -56.73 -43.80
N ASP A 557 -32.78 -56.47 -44.42
CA ASP A 557 -31.66 -55.84 -43.71
C ASP A 557 -32.17 -54.52 -43.10
N THR A 558 -32.03 -54.41 -41.78
CA THR A 558 -32.74 -53.40 -40.97
C THR A 558 -31.77 -52.70 -40.04
N GLU A 559 -31.84 -51.37 -40.00
CA GLU A 559 -31.12 -50.53 -39.04
C GLU A 559 -32.13 -49.85 -38.11
N LEU A 560 -31.91 -49.98 -36.81
CA LEU A 560 -32.80 -49.49 -35.76
C LEU A 560 -32.11 -48.43 -34.92
N LEU A 561 -32.87 -47.41 -34.53
CA LEU A 561 -32.48 -46.47 -33.47
C LEU A 561 -33.07 -46.94 -32.15
N VAL A 562 -32.21 -47.18 -31.16
CA VAL A 562 -32.63 -47.61 -29.83
C VAL A 562 -33.03 -46.39 -29.00
N ILE A 563 -34.23 -46.44 -28.44
CA ILE A 563 -34.77 -45.41 -27.53
C ILE A 563 -34.99 -46.05 -26.17
N ARG A 564 -34.25 -45.56 -25.16
CA ARG A 564 -34.42 -46.00 -23.78
C ARG A 564 -35.67 -45.39 -23.16
N ASP A 565 -36.27 -46.10 -22.20
CA ASP A 565 -37.52 -45.73 -21.54
C ASP A 565 -37.47 -44.33 -20.93
N GLU A 566 -36.43 -44.03 -20.14
CA GLU A 566 -36.19 -42.71 -19.57
C GLU A 566 -36.17 -41.60 -20.63
N ARG A 567 -35.59 -41.90 -21.80
CA ARG A 567 -35.50 -40.95 -22.91
C ARG A 567 -36.84 -40.80 -23.61
N LEU A 568 -37.58 -41.88 -23.80
CA LEU A 568 -38.93 -41.87 -24.38
C LEU A 568 -39.89 -41.09 -23.49
N GLU A 569 -39.88 -41.36 -22.18
CA GLU A 569 -40.66 -40.62 -21.19
C GLU A 569 -40.30 -39.13 -21.18
N TRP A 570 -39.01 -38.80 -21.20
CA TRP A 570 -38.56 -37.41 -21.27
C TRP A 570 -39.07 -36.72 -22.55
N LEU A 571 -38.98 -37.39 -23.70
CA LEU A 571 -39.47 -36.86 -24.96
C LEU A 571 -40.99 -36.61 -24.92
N MET A 572 -41.77 -37.56 -24.38
CA MET A 572 -43.21 -37.42 -24.25
C MET A 572 -43.62 -36.27 -23.31
N ARG A 573 -42.92 -36.11 -22.17
CA ARG A 573 -43.19 -35.01 -21.22
C ARG A 573 -42.83 -33.64 -21.78
N ASN A 574 -41.71 -33.56 -22.51
CA ASN A 574 -41.17 -32.27 -22.96
C ASN A 574 -41.58 -31.90 -24.39
N ARG A 575 -42.19 -32.83 -25.16
CA ARG A 575 -42.65 -32.61 -26.53
C ARG A 575 -44.09 -33.14 -26.69
N PRO A 576 -45.11 -32.33 -26.30
CA PRO A 576 -46.51 -32.75 -26.33
C PRO A 576 -46.99 -33.28 -27.70
N GLN A 577 -46.42 -32.76 -28.80
CA GLN A 577 -46.75 -33.23 -30.15
C GLN A 577 -46.38 -34.70 -30.35
N LEU A 578 -45.24 -35.16 -29.84
CA LEU A 578 -44.84 -36.57 -29.92
C LEU A 578 -45.83 -37.45 -29.16
N THR A 579 -46.28 -37.00 -27.98
CA THR A 579 -47.27 -37.72 -27.17
C THR A 579 -48.59 -37.87 -27.91
N ILE A 580 -49.05 -36.82 -28.61
CA ILE A 580 -50.25 -36.88 -29.44
C ILE A 580 -50.09 -37.90 -30.56
N GLU A 581 -48.94 -37.94 -31.24
CA GLU A 581 -48.69 -38.91 -32.32
C GLU A 581 -48.60 -40.36 -31.79
N VAL A 582 -48.00 -40.59 -30.61
CA VAL A 582 -48.02 -41.90 -29.94
C VAL A 582 -49.45 -42.32 -29.59
N LEU A 583 -50.27 -41.40 -29.06
CA LEU A 583 -51.67 -41.69 -28.72
C LEU A 583 -52.51 -42.03 -29.96
N LYS A 584 -52.31 -41.31 -31.07
CA LYS A 584 -52.95 -41.63 -32.36
C LYS A 584 -52.55 -43.01 -32.84
N GLU A 585 -51.26 -43.34 -32.77
CA GLU A 585 -50.76 -44.65 -33.20
C GLU A 585 -51.36 -45.79 -32.36
N LEU A 586 -51.40 -45.64 -31.03
CA LEU A 586 -52.04 -46.61 -30.14
C LEU A 586 -53.54 -46.74 -30.41
N SER A 587 -54.22 -45.62 -30.68
CA SER A 587 -55.65 -45.64 -31.06
C SER A 587 -55.89 -46.37 -32.37
N ASN A 588 -55.04 -46.16 -33.38
CA ASN A 588 -55.13 -46.85 -34.66
C ASN A 588 -54.89 -48.36 -34.50
N LEU A 589 -53.95 -48.74 -33.63
CA LEU A 589 -53.69 -50.14 -33.28
C LEU A 589 -54.92 -50.83 -32.67
N VAL A 590 -55.62 -50.16 -31.73
CA VAL A 590 -56.87 -50.70 -31.14
C VAL A 590 -57.93 -50.91 -32.22
N VAL A 591 -58.16 -49.91 -33.07
CA VAL A 591 -59.14 -49.99 -34.17
C VAL A 591 -58.80 -51.11 -35.16
N ALA A 592 -57.51 -51.29 -35.49
CA ALA A 592 -57.06 -52.38 -36.36
C ALA A 592 -57.33 -53.75 -35.71
N THR A 593 -57.02 -53.92 -34.43
CA THR A 593 -57.27 -55.18 -33.71
C THR A 593 -58.75 -55.51 -33.54
N ASP A 594 -59.62 -54.50 -33.38
CA ASP A 594 -61.07 -54.73 -33.29
C ASP A 594 -61.67 -55.12 -34.65
N LYS A 595 -61.17 -54.54 -35.76
CA LYS A 595 -61.56 -54.97 -37.11
C LYS A 595 -61.16 -56.42 -37.39
N GLU A 596 -59.93 -56.81 -37.05
CA GLU A 596 -59.47 -58.20 -37.22
C GLU A 596 -60.29 -59.20 -36.36
N ARG A 597 -60.70 -58.79 -35.15
CA ARG A 597 -61.60 -59.60 -34.30
C ARG A 597 -63.01 -59.72 -34.86
N ALA A 598 -63.55 -58.64 -35.45
CA ALA A 598 -64.86 -58.65 -36.09
C ALA A 598 -64.88 -59.56 -37.33
N GLU A 599 -63.82 -59.53 -38.14
CA GLU A 599 -63.66 -60.42 -39.30
C GLU A 599 -63.43 -61.89 -38.90
N ALA A 600 -62.74 -62.16 -37.79
CA ALA A 600 -62.57 -63.51 -37.26
C ALA A 600 -63.84 -64.07 -36.56
N GLY A 601 -64.73 -63.19 -36.08
CA GLY A 601 -65.99 -63.55 -35.42
C GLY A 601 -67.16 -63.83 -36.38
N SER A 602 -67.03 -63.52 -37.68
CA SER A 602 -68.08 -63.78 -38.68
C SER A 602 -67.98 -65.15 -39.36
N VAL A 603 -67.04 -66.01 -38.94
CA VAL A 603 -66.92 -67.40 -39.38
C VAL A 603 -67.02 -68.31 -38.15
N ARG A 604 -68.24 -68.49 -37.65
CA ARG A 604 -68.65 -69.64 -36.82
C ARG A 604 -70.14 -69.90 -36.99
#